data_AF-A0A1Y1RDB9-F1
#
_entry.id   AF-A0A1Y1RDB9-F1
#
_cell.length_a   1.000
_cell.length_b   1.000
_cell.length_c   1.000
_cell.angle_alpha   90.00
_cell.angle_beta   90.00
_cell.angle_gamma   90.00
#
_symmetry.space_group_name_H-M   'P 1'
#
loop_
_entity.id
_entity.type
_entity.pdbx_description
1 polymer ?
#
loop_
_entity_poly.entity_id
_entity_poly.type
_entity_poly.pdbx_seq_one_letter_code
_entity_poly.pdbx_strand_id
1 'polypeptide(L)'
;MPSKKRTPRLRTVDKVKPPYPLNKFPENFGYNLGREIVYLLATKSTPDLRGSDWEQIFATSINAEWKPSNVGLDDVVLGSCAWSAKSVKNKNPKTVKRVRLISGRNSPAYSFDETNLDADPNELGGLVLDIWNERVSSIREKFKHLRTVVLIKSDDLLTLAVFEFETIRYDPELFFWKWNKNNNLEGYDKEEQKHRFTWQRHGSQFTIIEEVPDDCLLIETKKPPKLEKEAVLKTLDFDKTWVTVTTRK
;
A
#
# COMPACT_ATOMS: atom_id res chain seq x y z
N MET A 1 -3.36 22.73 30.62
CA MET A 1 -3.21 21.29 30.27
C MET A 1 -4.50 20.81 29.63
N PRO A 2 -4.49 20.19 28.44
CA PRO A 2 -5.73 19.68 27.85
C PRO A 2 -6.21 18.45 28.62
N SER A 3 -7.47 18.49 29.06
CA SER A 3 -8.10 17.42 29.84
C SER A 3 -8.11 16.10 29.05
N LYS A 4 -7.59 15.02 29.65
CA LYS A 4 -7.69 13.66 29.11
C LYS A 4 -9.17 13.32 28.85
N LYS A 5 -9.54 13.15 27.58
CA LYS A 5 -10.87 12.64 27.19
C LYS A 5 -11.16 11.32 27.92
N ARG A 6 -12.25 11.28 28.69
CA ARG A 6 -12.72 10.07 29.37
C ARG A 6 -13.42 9.18 28.34
N THR A 7 -12.83 8.04 28.00
CA THR A 7 -13.46 7.02 27.15
C THR A 7 -14.31 6.05 27.98
N PRO A 8 -15.44 5.53 27.43
CA PRO A 8 -16.29 4.56 28.12
C PRO A 8 -15.51 3.29 28.51
N ARG A 9 -15.69 2.82 29.75
CA ARG A 9 -15.11 1.54 30.21
C ARG A 9 -16.04 0.42 29.78
N LEU A 10 -15.65 -0.29 28.73
CA LEU A 10 -16.35 -1.49 28.26
C LEU A 10 -15.70 -2.73 28.91
N ARG A 11 -16.53 -3.68 29.39
CA ARG A 11 -16.11 -4.86 30.18
C ARG A 11 -15.29 -5.89 29.39
N THR A 12 -15.39 -5.88 28.06
CA THR A 12 -14.83 -6.90 27.15
C THR A 12 -13.83 -6.36 26.13
N VAL A 13 -13.27 -5.17 26.36
CA VAL A 13 -12.30 -4.61 25.39
C VAL A 13 -10.97 -5.30 25.57
N ASP A 14 -10.68 -6.16 24.62
CA ASP A 14 -9.36 -6.71 24.43
C ASP A 14 -8.42 -5.57 24.00
N LYS A 15 -7.69 -5.01 24.97
CA LYS A 15 -6.87 -3.78 24.85
C LYS A 15 -5.56 -4.00 24.08
N VAL A 16 -5.56 -4.87 23.07
CA VAL A 16 -4.35 -5.10 22.30
C VAL A 16 -4.04 -3.83 21.53
N LYS A 17 -2.88 -3.25 21.82
CA LYS A 17 -2.39 -2.05 21.15
C LYS A 17 -1.70 -2.44 19.85
N PRO A 18 -1.70 -1.56 18.83
CA PRO A 18 -0.85 -1.75 17.67
C PRO A 18 0.64 -1.67 18.09
N PRO A 19 1.56 -2.23 17.29
CA PRO A 19 2.99 -2.26 17.63
C PRO A 19 3.61 -0.88 17.84
N TYR A 20 3.13 0.14 17.11
CA TYR A 20 3.51 1.54 17.26
C TYR A 20 2.36 2.47 16.82
N PRO A 21 2.35 3.77 17.24
CA PRO A 21 1.38 4.75 16.76
C PRO A 21 1.52 5.04 15.26
N LEU A 22 0.45 5.47 14.61
CA LEU A 22 0.48 5.89 13.20
C LEU A 22 1.58 6.91 12.94
N ASN A 23 2.31 6.75 11.82
CA ASN A 23 3.43 7.59 11.38
C ASN A 23 4.58 7.72 12.40
N LYS A 24 4.60 6.92 13.47
CA LYS A 24 5.71 6.81 14.42
C LYS A 24 6.39 5.47 14.24
N PHE A 25 6.99 5.29 13.07
CA PHE A 25 7.71 4.08 12.70
C PHE A 25 8.82 3.76 13.71
N PRO A 26 9.22 2.48 13.85
CA PRO A 26 10.36 2.09 14.68
C PRO A 26 11.62 2.92 14.37
N GLU A 27 12.43 3.21 15.38
CA GLU A 27 13.58 4.14 15.30
C GLU A 27 14.50 3.88 14.09
N ASN A 28 14.79 2.62 13.80
CA ASN A 28 15.70 2.23 12.72
C ASN A 28 15.00 2.04 11.36
N PHE A 29 13.68 2.18 11.28
CA PHE A 29 12.92 1.90 10.07
C PHE A 29 13.40 2.73 8.87
N GLY A 30 13.53 4.04 9.03
CA GLY A 30 13.95 4.92 7.94
C GLY A 30 15.37 4.63 7.44
N TYR A 31 16.28 4.28 8.35
CA TYR A 31 17.65 3.89 8.02
C TYR A 31 17.69 2.54 7.29
N ASN A 32 16.92 1.55 7.76
CA ASN A 32 16.83 0.23 7.13
C ASN A 32 16.25 0.33 5.71
N LEU A 33 15.17 1.08 5.52
CA LEU A 33 14.63 1.35 4.19
C LEU A 33 15.67 2.05 3.29
N GLY A 34 16.37 3.06 3.81
CA GLY A 34 17.46 3.71 3.08
C GLY A 34 18.56 2.75 2.64
N ARG A 35 18.95 1.79 3.49
CA ARG A 35 19.93 0.74 3.16
C ARG A 35 19.46 -0.17 2.04
N GLU A 36 18.21 -0.63 2.09
CA GLU A 36 17.62 -1.48 1.04
C GLU A 36 17.57 -0.77 -0.32
N ILE A 37 17.27 0.53 -0.30
CA ILE A 37 17.23 1.37 -1.50
C ILE A 37 18.63 1.57 -2.07
N VAL A 38 19.63 1.83 -1.22
CA VAL A 38 21.03 1.90 -1.64
C VAL A 38 21.49 0.58 -2.25
N TYR A 39 21.15 -0.56 -1.63
CA TYR A 39 21.47 -1.88 -2.16
C TYR A 39 20.82 -2.11 -3.53
N LEU A 40 19.53 -1.80 -3.67
CA LEU A 40 18.78 -1.89 -4.93
C LEU A 40 19.41 -1.05 -6.04
N LEU A 41 19.80 0.19 -5.71
CA LEU A 41 20.45 1.12 -6.65
C LEU A 41 21.85 0.64 -7.06
N ALA A 42 22.60 0.00 -6.17
CA ALA A 42 23.94 -0.49 -6.44
C ALA A 42 23.95 -1.77 -7.30
N THR A 43 22.94 -2.64 -7.11
CA THR A 43 22.89 -3.99 -7.70
C THR A 43 22.16 -4.08 -9.03
N LYS A 44 21.07 -3.32 -9.23
CA LYS A 44 20.27 -3.38 -10.45
C LYS A 44 20.78 -2.39 -11.50
N SER A 45 20.91 -2.83 -12.75
CA SER A 45 21.23 -1.95 -13.89
C SER A 45 20.15 -0.87 -14.06
N THR A 46 18.89 -1.28 -14.05
CA THR A 46 17.70 -0.42 -14.05
C THR A 46 16.94 -0.64 -12.74
N PRO A 47 17.14 0.23 -11.72
CA PRO A 47 16.45 0.09 -10.44
C PRO A 47 14.95 0.29 -10.62
N ASP A 48 14.19 -0.73 -10.28
CA ASP A 48 12.74 -0.62 -10.08
C ASP A 48 12.36 -1.37 -8.81
N LEU A 49 11.56 -0.69 -7.99
CA LEU A 49 11.05 -1.18 -6.71
C LEU A 49 9.59 -1.59 -6.92
N ARG A 50 9.31 -2.89 -7.02
CA ARG A 50 7.96 -3.40 -7.25
C ARG A 50 7.19 -3.51 -5.94
N GLY A 51 5.88 -3.78 -6.02
CA GLY A 51 5.01 -3.95 -4.83
C GLY A 51 5.56 -5.00 -3.85
N SER A 52 5.89 -6.19 -4.35
CA SER A 52 6.46 -7.28 -3.55
C SER A 52 7.82 -6.93 -2.93
N ASP A 53 8.62 -6.10 -3.61
CA ASP A 53 9.91 -5.64 -3.07
C ASP A 53 9.64 -4.70 -1.88
N TRP A 54 8.66 -3.80 -2.01
CA TRP A 54 8.24 -2.90 -0.93
C TRP A 54 7.66 -3.65 0.27
N GLU A 55 6.77 -4.62 0.04
CA GLU A 55 6.20 -5.46 1.12
C GLU A 55 7.30 -6.13 1.95
N GLN A 56 8.28 -6.77 1.29
CA GLN A 56 9.40 -7.44 1.94
C GLN A 56 10.31 -6.49 2.71
N ILE A 57 10.67 -5.36 2.10
CA ILE A 57 11.50 -4.33 2.74
C ILE A 57 10.79 -3.78 3.97
N PHE A 58 9.49 -3.46 3.86
CA PHE A 58 8.71 -2.96 4.98
C PHE A 58 8.67 -3.99 6.12
N ALA A 59 8.30 -5.24 5.81
CA ALA A 59 8.23 -6.32 6.80
C ALA A 59 9.55 -6.49 7.55
N THR A 60 10.66 -6.62 6.81
CA THR A 60 12.00 -6.78 7.38
C THR A 60 12.39 -5.57 8.24
N SER A 61 12.08 -4.36 7.78
CA SER A 61 12.47 -3.12 8.47
C SER A 61 11.76 -2.90 9.81
N ILE A 62 10.64 -3.59 10.05
CA ILE A 62 9.89 -3.54 11.32
C ILE A 62 9.89 -4.88 12.08
N ASN A 63 10.67 -5.88 11.63
CA ASN A 63 10.67 -7.25 12.15
C ASN A 63 9.29 -7.93 12.12
N ALA A 64 8.54 -7.72 11.04
CA ALA A 64 7.26 -8.36 10.77
C ALA A 64 7.42 -9.55 9.80
N GLU A 65 6.38 -10.37 9.70
CA GLU A 65 6.28 -11.45 8.71
C GLU A 65 5.76 -10.88 7.39
N TRP A 66 6.46 -11.14 6.29
CA TRP A 66 5.91 -10.94 4.94
C TRP A 66 5.19 -12.20 4.51
N LYS A 67 3.90 -12.07 4.20
CA LYS A 67 3.06 -13.15 3.73
C LYS A 67 2.27 -12.67 2.52
N PRO A 68 2.63 -13.08 1.30
CA PRO A 68 1.87 -12.67 0.12
C PRO A 68 0.42 -13.11 0.27
N SER A 69 -0.51 -12.15 0.18
CA SER A 69 -1.92 -12.38 0.42
C SER A 69 -2.73 -12.31 -0.87
N ASN A 70 -3.79 -13.11 -0.97
CA ASN A 70 -4.70 -13.05 -2.12
C ASN A 70 -5.52 -11.75 -2.12
N VAL A 71 -5.75 -11.15 -0.95
CA VAL A 71 -6.58 -9.96 -0.78
C VAL A 71 -5.76 -8.66 -0.95
N GLY A 72 -4.45 -8.71 -0.70
CA GLY A 72 -3.55 -7.56 -0.77
C GLY A 72 -3.73 -6.56 0.38
N LEU A 73 -4.26 -7.01 1.52
CA LEU A 73 -4.53 -6.20 2.71
C LEU A 73 -3.81 -6.69 3.98
N ASP A 74 -3.36 -7.95 3.98
CA ASP A 74 -2.61 -8.60 5.05
C ASP A 74 -1.23 -9.09 4.58
N ASP A 75 -0.61 -8.32 3.66
CA ASP A 75 0.68 -8.66 3.05
C ASP A 75 1.84 -8.68 4.07
N VAL A 76 1.71 -7.89 5.14
CA VAL A 76 2.68 -7.82 6.23
C VAL A 76 1.96 -7.93 7.56
N VAL A 77 2.46 -8.78 8.46
CA VAL A 77 1.81 -9.10 9.74
C VAL A 77 2.79 -9.00 10.90
N LEU A 78 2.38 -8.32 11.98
CA LEU A 78 3.11 -8.25 13.24
C LEU A 78 2.14 -8.34 14.42
N GLY A 79 2.12 -9.49 15.09
CA GLY A 79 1.19 -9.76 16.19
C GLY A 79 -0.25 -9.67 15.71
N SER A 80 -1.05 -8.78 16.32
CA SER A 80 -2.46 -8.56 15.97
C SER A 80 -2.68 -7.46 14.93
N CYS A 81 -1.62 -7.00 14.25
CA CYS A 81 -1.66 -5.93 13.27
C CYS A 81 -1.26 -6.46 11.90
N ALA A 82 -2.03 -6.09 10.88
CA ALA A 82 -1.74 -6.38 9.49
C ALA A 82 -1.64 -5.08 8.69
N TRP A 83 -0.83 -5.09 7.64
CA TRP A 83 -0.66 -3.97 6.72
C TRP A 83 -0.89 -4.38 5.28
N SER A 84 -1.58 -3.52 4.55
CA SER A 84 -1.48 -3.42 3.10
C SER A 84 -0.29 -2.53 2.76
N ALA A 85 0.67 -3.01 1.98
CA ALA A 85 1.81 -2.20 1.56
C ALA A 85 1.58 -1.67 0.13
N LYS A 86 1.43 -0.36 -0.02
CA LYS A 86 1.22 0.29 -1.32
C LYS A 86 2.41 1.14 -1.70
N SER A 87 2.71 1.22 -2.99
CA SER A 87 3.70 2.17 -3.49
C SER A 87 3.14 3.00 -4.65
N VAL A 88 3.62 4.24 -4.77
CA VAL A 88 3.21 5.17 -5.82
C VAL A 88 4.41 5.98 -6.30
N LYS A 89 4.56 6.13 -7.62
CA LYS A 89 5.59 6.99 -8.21
C LYS A 89 5.12 8.45 -8.17
N ASN A 90 5.98 9.35 -7.75
CA ASN A 90 5.74 10.78 -7.78
C ASN A 90 7.05 11.55 -7.97
N LYS A 91 7.04 12.58 -8.82
CA LYS A 91 8.24 13.41 -9.09
C LYS A 91 8.76 14.14 -7.84
N ASN A 92 7.86 14.51 -6.92
CA ASN A 92 8.18 15.28 -5.71
C ASN A 92 7.58 14.63 -4.45
N PRO A 93 8.13 13.50 -3.96
CA PRO A 93 7.59 12.81 -2.80
C PRO A 93 7.51 13.65 -1.52
N LYS A 94 8.40 14.64 -1.36
CA LYS A 94 8.44 15.53 -0.18
C LYS A 94 7.25 16.49 -0.07
N THR A 95 6.66 16.88 -1.20
CA THR A 95 5.70 17.99 -1.23
C THR A 95 4.32 17.56 -1.74
N VAL A 96 4.19 16.34 -2.25
CA VAL A 96 2.89 15.82 -2.68
C VAL A 96 1.92 15.76 -1.50
N LYS A 97 0.72 16.30 -1.71
CA LYS A 97 -0.34 16.35 -0.68
C LYS A 97 -1.41 15.29 -0.84
N ARG A 98 -1.51 14.68 -2.03
CA ARG A 98 -2.50 13.65 -2.33
C ARG A 98 -1.92 12.58 -3.23
N VAL A 99 -2.24 11.32 -2.94
CA VAL A 99 -1.82 10.18 -3.73
C VAL A 99 -3.01 9.29 -4.06
N ARG A 100 -2.96 8.64 -5.22
CA ARG A 100 -3.97 7.67 -5.65
C ARG A 100 -3.40 6.27 -5.46
N LEU A 101 -4.06 5.47 -4.64
CA LEU A 101 -3.64 4.11 -4.29
C LEU A 101 -4.52 3.11 -5.03
N ILE A 102 -3.92 2.07 -5.60
CA ILE A 102 -4.67 0.94 -6.14
C ILE A 102 -5.14 0.07 -4.98
N SER A 103 -6.45 -0.05 -4.86
CA SER A 103 -7.15 -0.69 -3.73
C SER A 103 -7.89 -1.96 -4.15
N GLY A 104 -7.41 -2.58 -5.23
CA GLY A 104 -7.84 -3.89 -5.71
C GLY A 104 -8.68 -3.84 -6.98
N ARG A 105 -9.17 -5.03 -7.34
CA ARG A 105 -10.02 -5.27 -8.52
C ARG A 105 -11.46 -5.48 -8.02
N ASN A 106 -12.25 -4.42 -7.95
CA ASN A 106 -13.61 -4.50 -7.43
C ASN A 106 -14.52 -4.71 -8.63
N SER A 107 -14.91 -5.94 -8.92
CA SER A 107 -15.71 -6.29 -10.09
C SER A 107 -17.13 -6.62 -9.68
N PRO A 108 -18.11 -5.70 -9.84
CA PRO A 108 -19.52 -5.99 -9.60
C PRO A 108 -20.02 -7.19 -10.40
N ALA A 109 -19.57 -7.34 -11.65
CA ALA A 109 -19.92 -8.48 -12.49
C ALA A 109 -19.46 -9.83 -11.93
N TYR A 110 -18.29 -9.88 -11.26
CA TYR A 110 -17.80 -11.12 -10.66
C TYR A 110 -18.38 -11.35 -9.25
N SER A 111 -18.57 -10.28 -8.48
CA SER A 111 -18.97 -10.38 -7.07
C SER A 111 -20.47 -10.44 -6.85
N PHE A 112 -21.28 -9.93 -7.79
CA PHE A 112 -22.74 -9.82 -7.65
C PHE A 112 -23.51 -10.22 -8.92
N ASP A 113 -22.83 -10.78 -9.93
CA ASP A 113 -23.40 -11.06 -11.25
C ASP A 113 -24.04 -9.81 -11.93
N GLU A 114 -23.58 -8.60 -11.54
CA GLU A 114 -24.07 -7.34 -12.09
C GLU A 114 -23.46 -7.06 -13.46
N THR A 115 -24.27 -7.21 -14.50
CA THR A 115 -23.85 -7.05 -15.90
C THR A 115 -24.20 -5.69 -16.48
N ASN A 116 -25.17 -4.97 -15.88
CA ASN A 116 -25.53 -3.63 -16.28
C ASN A 116 -24.64 -2.59 -15.59
N LEU A 117 -23.47 -2.38 -16.18
CA LEU A 117 -22.52 -1.38 -15.71
C LEU A 117 -22.89 0.05 -16.13
N ASP A 118 -24.03 0.24 -16.79
CA ASP A 118 -24.60 1.54 -17.16
C ASP A 118 -25.79 1.92 -16.25
N ALA A 119 -25.96 1.19 -15.13
CA ALA A 119 -26.91 1.47 -14.06
C ALA A 119 -26.65 2.82 -13.36
N ASP A 120 -27.51 3.18 -12.40
CA ASP A 120 -27.33 4.40 -11.61
C ASP A 120 -25.91 4.46 -11.02
N PRO A 121 -25.18 5.58 -11.18
CA PRO A 121 -23.82 5.70 -10.69
C PRO A 121 -23.67 5.40 -9.19
N ASN A 122 -24.67 5.75 -8.37
CA ASN A 122 -24.61 5.55 -6.93
C ASN A 122 -24.87 4.09 -6.57
N GLU A 123 -25.79 3.42 -7.26
CA GLU A 123 -26.01 1.97 -7.11
C GLU A 123 -24.73 1.20 -7.44
N LEU A 124 -24.14 1.45 -8.62
CA LEU A 124 -22.91 0.80 -9.04
C LEU A 124 -21.73 1.15 -8.10
N GLY A 125 -21.64 2.40 -7.67
CA GLY A 125 -20.64 2.87 -6.72
C GLY A 125 -20.77 2.20 -5.35
N GLY A 126 -22.00 1.93 -4.90
CA GLY A 126 -22.30 1.14 -3.70
C GLY A 126 -21.71 -0.26 -3.78
N LEU A 127 -22.00 -1.00 -4.86
CA LEU A 127 -21.44 -2.34 -5.10
C LEU A 127 -19.91 -2.34 -5.10
N VAL A 128 -19.29 -1.33 -5.72
CA VAL A 128 -17.83 -1.19 -5.72
C VAL A 128 -17.28 -1.01 -4.30
N LEU A 129 -17.93 -0.21 -3.45
CA LEU A 129 -17.53 -0.04 -2.05
C LEU A 129 -17.81 -1.29 -1.22
N ASP A 130 -18.90 -2.00 -1.47
CA ASP A 130 -19.23 -3.23 -0.74
C ASP A 130 -18.15 -4.30 -0.93
N ILE A 131 -17.62 -4.45 -2.15
CA ILE A 131 -16.50 -5.37 -2.41
C ILE A 131 -15.26 -4.97 -1.59
N TRP A 132 -14.96 -3.66 -1.51
CA TRP A 132 -13.86 -3.18 -0.66
C TRP A 132 -14.12 -3.45 0.82
N ASN A 133 -15.33 -3.14 1.28
CA ASN A 133 -15.75 -3.30 2.66
C ASN A 133 -15.68 -4.75 3.11
N GLU A 134 -16.13 -5.69 2.28
CA GLU A 134 -16.05 -7.13 2.56
C GLU A 134 -14.59 -7.61 2.68
N ARG A 135 -13.69 -7.11 1.81
CA ARG A 135 -12.25 -7.39 1.96
C ARG A 135 -11.72 -6.87 3.30
N VAL A 136 -12.02 -5.63 3.66
CA VAL A 136 -11.61 -5.05 4.94
C VAL A 136 -12.19 -5.84 6.13
N SER A 137 -13.47 -6.21 6.09
CA SER A 137 -14.14 -7.01 7.13
C SER A 137 -13.44 -8.35 7.32
N SER A 138 -13.18 -9.10 6.23
CA SER A 138 -12.57 -10.43 6.28
C SER A 138 -11.17 -10.46 6.92
N ILE A 139 -10.43 -9.34 6.83
CA ILE A 139 -9.11 -9.21 7.46
C ILE A 139 -9.25 -8.75 8.91
N ARG A 140 -10.19 -7.86 9.20
CA ARG A 140 -10.47 -7.40 10.59
C ARG A 140 -11.04 -8.50 11.49
N GLU A 141 -11.62 -9.55 10.93
CA GLU A 141 -11.97 -10.77 11.67
C GLU A 141 -10.74 -11.49 12.24
N LYS A 142 -9.58 -11.37 11.57
CA LYS A 142 -8.33 -12.05 11.93
C LYS A 142 -7.38 -11.14 12.72
N PHE A 143 -7.36 -9.85 12.38
CA PHE A 143 -6.44 -8.88 12.94
C PHE A 143 -7.18 -7.70 13.56
N LYS A 144 -6.82 -7.36 14.81
CA LYS A 144 -7.44 -6.26 15.56
C LYS A 144 -7.12 -4.89 14.96
N HIS A 145 -5.95 -4.77 14.35
CA HIS A 145 -5.48 -3.55 13.69
C HIS A 145 -5.21 -3.84 12.22
N LEU A 146 -5.69 -2.98 11.35
CA LEU A 146 -5.46 -3.08 9.91
C LEU A 146 -5.06 -1.71 9.39
N ARG A 147 -3.86 -1.63 8.82
CA ARG A 147 -3.27 -0.39 8.32
C ARG A 147 -2.93 -0.50 6.86
N THR A 148 -2.74 0.65 6.23
CA THR A 148 -2.10 0.76 4.92
C THR A 148 -0.84 1.57 5.10
N VAL A 149 0.30 1.02 4.70
CA VAL A 149 1.57 1.76 4.62
C VAL A 149 1.84 2.11 3.16
N VAL A 150 2.14 3.37 2.91
CA VAL A 150 2.34 3.93 1.57
C VAL A 150 3.77 4.40 1.43
N LEU A 151 4.45 3.87 0.41
CA LEU A 151 5.73 4.40 -0.07
C LEU A 151 5.49 5.27 -1.31
N ILE A 152 5.77 6.56 -1.16
CA ILE A 152 5.86 7.50 -2.28
C ILE A 152 7.32 7.57 -2.70
N LYS A 153 7.60 7.30 -3.98
CA LYS A 153 8.97 7.19 -4.49
C LYS A 153 9.20 8.06 -5.73
N SER A 154 10.36 8.72 -5.79
CA SER A 154 10.84 9.37 -7.01
C SER A 154 11.23 8.35 -8.06
N ASP A 155 11.34 8.78 -9.33
CA ASP A 155 11.71 7.89 -10.43
C ASP A 155 13.13 7.32 -10.27
N ASP A 156 14.02 8.06 -9.63
CA ASP A 156 15.40 7.66 -9.34
C ASP A 156 15.57 6.96 -7.97
N LEU A 157 14.49 6.82 -7.21
CA LEU A 157 14.45 6.29 -5.83
C LEU A 157 15.31 7.04 -4.81
N LEU A 158 15.85 8.22 -5.15
CA LEU A 158 16.71 8.98 -4.24
C LEU A 158 15.92 9.76 -3.19
N THR A 159 14.66 10.06 -3.47
CA THR A 159 13.76 10.75 -2.55
C THR A 159 12.53 9.89 -2.32
N LEU A 160 12.20 9.67 -1.04
CA LEU A 160 11.06 8.85 -0.64
C LEU A 160 10.27 9.58 0.46
N ALA A 161 8.97 9.32 0.50
CA ALA A 161 8.12 9.65 1.64
C ALA A 161 7.30 8.41 2.03
N VAL A 162 7.17 8.15 3.33
CA VAL A 162 6.44 7.01 3.87
C VAL A 162 5.44 7.50 4.90
N PHE A 163 4.20 7.03 4.79
CA PHE A 163 3.18 7.27 5.81
C PHE A 163 2.28 6.05 5.94
N GLU A 164 1.54 5.97 7.03
CA GLU A 164 0.52 4.97 7.24
C GLU A 164 -0.77 5.58 7.79
N PHE A 165 -1.86 4.89 7.54
CA PHE A 165 -3.18 5.23 8.06
C PHE A 165 -3.96 3.94 8.36
N GLU A 166 -5.02 4.06 9.15
CA GLU A 166 -5.92 2.94 9.42
C GLU A 166 -6.73 2.61 8.16
N THR A 167 -6.73 1.34 7.76
CA THR A 167 -7.56 0.86 6.67
C THR A 167 -8.98 0.66 7.18
N ILE A 168 -9.91 1.44 6.64
CA ILE A 168 -11.31 1.47 7.09
C ILE A 168 -12.28 0.99 6.01
N ARG A 169 -13.49 0.68 6.48
CA ARG A 169 -14.68 0.55 5.64
C ARG A 169 -15.23 1.94 5.33
N TYR A 170 -15.89 2.06 4.21
CA TYR A 170 -16.56 3.28 3.77
C TYR A 170 -18.05 3.03 3.71
N ASP A 171 -18.83 3.86 4.40
CA ASP A 171 -20.29 3.83 4.31
C ASP A 171 -20.73 4.41 2.96
N PRO A 172 -21.34 3.62 2.05
CA PRO A 172 -21.75 4.10 0.73
C PRO A 172 -22.69 5.31 0.79
N GLU A 173 -23.50 5.45 1.84
CA GLU A 173 -24.46 6.55 1.98
C GLU A 173 -23.77 7.91 2.16
N LEU A 174 -22.50 7.93 2.59
CA LEU A 174 -21.72 9.16 2.73
C LEU A 174 -21.11 9.66 1.41
N PHE A 175 -21.28 8.90 0.32
CA PHE A 175 -20.69 9.22 -0.98
C PHE A 175 -21.74 9.35 -2.07
N PHE A 176 -21.46 10.18 -3.06
CA PHE A 176 -22.20 10.20 -4.32
C PHE A 176 -21.25 9.93 -5.47
N TRP A 177 -21.78 9.35 -6.55
CA TRP A 177 -20.99 8.87 -7.66
C TRP A 177 -21.42 9.51 -8.97
N LYS A 178 -20.47 9.71 -9.87
CA LYS A 178 -20.73 10.19 -11.22
C LYS A 178 -19.71 9.65 -12.22
N TRP A 179 -20.14 9.52 -13.47
CA TRP A 179 -19.25 9.22 -14.57
C TRP A 179 -18.46 10.46 -14.97
N ASN A 180 -17.15 10.30 -15.20
CA ASN A 180 -16.33 11.34 -15.80
C ASN A 180 -16.23 11.17 -17.33
N LYS A 181 -15.63 12.16 -18.00
CA LYS A 181 -15.44 12.17 -19.46
C LYS A 181 -14.67 10.98 -20.05
N ASN A 182 -13.94 10.24 -19.20
CA ASN A 182 -13.16 9.07 -19.59
C ASN A 182 -13.89 7.76 -19.25
N ASN A 183 -15.19 7.82 -18.94
CA ASN A 183 -16.01 6.68 -18.52
C ASN A 183 -15.46 5.94 -17.29
N ASN A 184 -14.83 6.69 -16.37
CA ASN A 184 -14.52 6.17 -15.04
C ASN A 184 -15.59 6.65 -14.07
N LEU A 185 -15.96 5.78 -13.13
CA LEU A 185 -16.89 6.09 -12.07
C LEU A 185 -16.12 6.75 -10.93
N GLU A 186 -16.49 7.97 -10.56
CA GLU A 186 -15.82 8.75 -9.52
C GLU A 186 -16.74 8.96 -8.32
N GLY A 187 -16.25 8.59 -7.14
CA GLY A 187 -16.96 8.73 -5.87
C GLY A 187 -16.47 9.94 -5.10
N TYR A 188 -17.40 10.77 -4.65
CA TYR A 188 -17.15 12.02 -3.95
C TYR A 188 -17.79 11.97 -2.56
N ASP A 189 -17.04 12.45 -1.58
CA ASP A 189 -17.54 12.65 -0.22
C ASP A 189 -18.66 13.70 -0.24
N LYS A 190 -19.82 13.39 0.37
CA LYS A 190 -20.98 14.31 0.38
C LYS A 190 -20.76 15.55 1.25
N GLU A 191 -19.98 15.44 2.32
CA GLU A 191 -19.73 16.54 3.26
C GLU A 191 -18.69 17.51 2.68
N GLU A 192 -17.51 16.99 2.31
CA GLU A 192 -16.40 17.80 1.84
C GLU A 192 -16.44 18.09 0.33
N GLN A 193 -17.33 17.42 -0.41
CA GLN A 193 -17.39 17.45 -1.89
C GLN A 193 -16.05 17.08 -2.55
N LYS A 194 -15.22 16.30 -1.85
CA LYS A 194 -13.90 15.89 -2.33
C LYS A 194 -13.98 14.56 -3.08
N HIS A 195 -13.24 14.49 -4.18
CA HIS A 195 -13.02 13.24 -4.91
C HIS A 195 -12.24 12.24 -4.04
N ARG A 196 -12.86 11.12 -3.69
CA ARG A 196 -12.27 10.07 -2.84
C ARG A 196 -11.94 8.80 -3.62
N PHE A 197 -12.77 8.45 -4.60
CA PHE A 197 -12.66 7.15 -5.27
C PHE A 197 -12.68 7.27 -6.78
N THR A 198 -11.94 6.39 -7.45
CA THR A 198 -12.19 6.12 -8.88
C THR A 198 -12.21 4.64 -9.12
N TRP A 199 -13.23 4.21 -9.84
CA TRP A 199 -13.36 2.88 -10.38
C TRP A 199 -13.31 2.93 -11.91
N GLN A 200 -12.50 2.04 -12.49
CA GLN A 200 -12.30 1.94 -13.92
C GLN A 200 -12.94 0.64 -14.42
N ARG A 201 -13.90 0.75 -15.35
CA ARG A 201 -14.66 -0.39 -15.89
C ARG A 201 -13.75 -1.48 -16.43
N HIS A 202 -12.77 -1.09 -17.26
CA HIS A 202 -11.81 -2.01 -17.82
C HIS A 202 -10.81 -2.51 -16.77
N GLY A 203 -10.88 -3.81 -16.48
CA GLY A 203 -10.10 -4.44 -15.44
C GLY A 203 -10.59 -4.12 -14.02
N SER A 204 -11.75 -3.47 -13.85
CA SER A 204 -12.39 -3.29 -12.54
C SER A 204 -11.48 -2.65 -11.47
N GLN A 205 -10.55 -1.78 -11.89
CA GLN A 205 -9.55 -1.23 -10.99
C GLN A 205 -10.18 -0.19 -10.07
N PHE A 206 -10.12 -0.44 -8.77
CA PHE A 206 -10.56 0.48 -7.74
C PHE A 206 -9.38 1.24 -7.16
N THR A 207 -9.52 2.55 -7.02
CA THR A 207 -8.50 3.40 -6.41
C THR A 207 -9.10 4.32 -5.37
N ILE A 208 -8.35 4.51 -4.29
CA ILE A 208 -8.67 5.46 -3.22
C ILE A 208 -7.66 6.61 -3.27
N ILE A 209 -8.14 7.84 -3.13
CA ILE A 209 -7.31 9.03 -3.08
C ILE A 209 -7.12 9.43 -1.62
N GLU A 210 -5.87 9.35 -1.16
CA GLU A 210 -5.49 9.65 0.22
C GLU A 210 -4.74 10.98 0.32
N GLU A 211 -4.95 11.68 1.43
CA GLU A 211 -4.16 12.85 1.80
C GLU A 211 -2.85 12.39 2.45
N VAL A 212 -1.75 13.02 2.06
CA VAL A 212 -0.43 12.73 2.63
C VAL A 212 -0.28 13.58 3.90
N PRO A 213 -0.10 12.96 5.08
CA PRO A 213 0.00 13.70 6.33
C PRO A 213 1.30 14.50 6.39
N ASP A 214 1.25 15.66 7.06
CA ASP A 214 2.42 16.52 7.23
C ASP A 214 3.53 15.85 8.06
N ASP A 215 3.18 14.85 8.89
CA ASP A 215 4.11 14.08 9.71
C ASP A 215 4.61 12.79 9.05
N CYS A 216 4.51 12.69 7.71
CA CYS A 216 5.10 11.58 6.96
C CYS A 216 6.63 11.51 7.13
N LEU A 217 7.19 10.31 7.09
CA LEU A 217 8.61 10.06 7.16
C LEU A 217 9.27 10.37 5.81
N LEU A 218 10.22 11.29 5.79
CA LEU A 218 11.01 11.62 4.60
C LEU A 218 12.36 10.92 4.63
N ILE A 219 12.76 10.35 3.51
CA ILE A 219 14.06 9.67 3.36
C ILE A 219 14.73 10.18 2.09
N GLU A 220 16.00 10.54 2.23
CA GLU A 220 16.87 10.89 1.12
C GLU A 220 18.07 9.97 1.11
N THR A 221 18.35 9.39 -0.05
CA THR A 221 19.53 8.56 -0.27
C THR A 221 20.46 9.24 -1.27
N LYS A 222 21.76 8.94 -1.15
CA LYS A 222 22.74 9.32 -2.17
C LYS A 222 22.86 8.18 -3.16
N LYS A 223 22.98 8.51 -4.45
CA LYS A 223 23.22 7.52 -5.49
C LYS A 223 24.53 6.78 -5.20
N PRO A 224 24.50 5.47 -4.95
CA PRO A 224 25.72 4.70 -4.69
C PRO A 224 26.49 4.43 -5.99
N PRO A 225 27.80 4.10 -5.89
CA PRO A 225 28.49 3.46 -6.99
C PRO A 225 27.81 2.13 -7.35
N LYS A 226 27.83 1.77 -8.63
CA LYS A 226 27.32 0.47 -9.09
C LYS A 226 28.29 -0.64 -8.68
N LEU A 227 27.75 -1.79 -8.31
CA LEU A 227 28.56 -2.99 -8.16
C LEU A 227 29.01 -3.46 -9.56
N GLU A 228 30.30 -3.71 -9.69
CA GLU A 228 30.88 -4.28 -10.90
C GLU A 228 30.56 -5.78 -10.93
N LYS A 229 30.02 -6.26 -12.05
CA LYS A 229 29.47 -7.61 -12.16
C LYS A 229 30.54 -8.67 -11.96
N GLU A 230 31.72 -8.48 -12.56
CA GLU A 230 32.83 -9.44 -12.46
C GLU A 230 33.38 -9.48 -11.02
N ALA A 231 33.43 -8.35 -10.33
CA ALA A 231 33.79 -8.29 -8.92
C ALA A 231 32.81 -9.10 -8.05
N VAL A 232 31.50 -9.01 -8.32
CA VAL A 232 30.50 -9.82 -7.61
C VAL A 232 30.68 -11.32 -7.89
N LEU A 233 30.84 -11.71 -9.16
CA LEU A 233 31.07 -13.11 -9.54
C LEU A 233 32.33 -13.67 -8.88
N LYS A 234 33.40 -12.86 -8.81
CA LYS A 234 34.64 -13.22 -8.12
C LYS A 234 34.43 -13.37 -6.61
N THR A 235 33.68 -12.49 -5.96
CA THR A 235 33.38 -12.60 -4.52
C THR A 235 32.54 -13.82 -4.17
N LEU A 236 31.71 -14.28 -5.10
CA LEU A 236 30.90 -15.50 -4.94
C LEU A 236 31.70 -16.79 -5.22
N ASP A 237 32.99 -16.68 -5.58
CA ASP A 237 33.80 -17.78 -6.10
C ASP A 237 33.05 -18.55 -7.21
N PHE A 238 32.40 -17.79 -8.09
CA PHE A 238 31.61 -18.37 -9.18
C PHE A 238 32.49 -19.29 -10.04
N ASP A 239 32.01 -20.50 -10.27
CA ASP A 239 32.63 -21.46 -11.18
C ASP A 239 31.57 -22.09 -12.10
N LYS A 240 32.04 -22.88 -13.07
CA LYS A 240 31.17 -23.47 -14.10
C LYS A 240 30.14 -24.47 -13.55
N THR A 241 30.30 -24.99 -12.34
CA THR A 241 29.36 -25.93 -11.72
C THR A 241 28.04 -25.27 -11.30
N TRP A 242 28.02 -23.94 -11.16
CA TRP A 242 26.81 -23.17 -10.88
C TRP A 242 25.80 -23.16 -12.04
N VAL A 243 26.21 -23.59 -13.25
CA VAL A 243 25.37 -23.54 -14.46
C VAL A 243 25.40 -24.86 -15.21
N THR A 244 24.24 -25.51 -15.33
CA THR A 244 24.05 -26.68 -16.20
C THR A 244 23.35 -26.26 -17.49
N VAL A 245 23.97 -26.52 -18.64
CA VAL A 245 23.41 -26.20 -19.97
C VAL A 245 22.96 -27.48 -20.65
N THR A 246 21.65 -27.59 -20.94
CA THR A 246 21.07 -28.73 -21.68
C THR A 246 20.10 -28.23 -22.76
N THR A 247 19.98 -28.99 -23.85
CA THR A 247 19.01 -28.72 -24.92
C THR A 247 17.94 -29.80 -24.91
N ARG A 248 16.67 -29.39 -25.01
CA ARG A 248 15.54 -30.33 -25.14
C ARG A 248 15.65 -31.07 -26.48
N LYS A 249 15.67 -32.41 -26.44
CA LYS A 249 15.48 -33.26 -27.61
C LYS A 249 14.00 -33.39 -27.93
#